data_AF-A0A498L875-F1
#
_entry.id   AF-A0A498L875-F1
#
_cell.length_a   1.000
_cell.length_b   1.000
_cell.length_c   1.000
_cell.angle_alpha   90.00
_cell.angle_beta   90.00
_cell.angle_gamma   90.00
#
_symmetry.space_group_name_H-M   'P 1'
#
loop_
_entity.id
_entity.type
_entity.pdbx_description
1 polymer ?
#
loop_
_entity_poly.entity_id
_entity_poly.type
_entity_poly.pdbx_seq_one_letter_code
_entity_poly.pdbx_strand_id
1 'polypeptide(L)'
;MVTCKEMRAAIIALHKNGFTGKDIVATKIAPKSTIYRIIKNFKERGSILVKKASGRPRKSRKRQDRLLKRIQLRDRSATSAELAQEWQQAGVSASASTVRQRFLEDGLVSRRAAKKPLLSKKNIRDRLIFCKKYGEWTAEDWGKVIFSDEASFRLFGASGKRLVRRSKDMELDSAMPQLYKLFSLVATIGATSAGVERSFSCLKRLKSYTRNTMGQGRLSSLALLAIERTLVKSLEKTPSWNQPAWK
;
A
#
# COMPACT_ATOMS: atom_id res chain seq x y z
N MET A 1 -13.53 41.10 19.70
CA MET A 1 -14.45 40.04 20.19
C MET A 1 -14.99 39.23 19.02
N VAL A 2 -14.68 37.93 18.99
CA VAL A 2 -15.38 36.98 18.12
C VAL A 2 -16.74 36.71 18.76
N THR A 3 -17.83 37.18 18.16
CA THR A 3 -19.17 36.97 18.71
C THR A 3 -19.62 35.55 18.41
N CYS A 4 -20.14 34.82 19.41
CA CYS A 4 -20.67 33.47 19.19
C CYS A 4 -21.98 33.52 18.37
N LYS A 5 -22.33 32.37 17.75
CA LYS A 5 -23.53 32.26 16.90
C LYS A 5 -24.81 32.51 17.70
N GLU A 6 -24.86 32.01 18.93
CA GLU A 6 -26.00 32.14 19.86
C GLU A 6 -26.26 33.59 20.23
N MET A 7 -25.22 34.35 20.57
CA MET A 7 -25.36 35.78 20.89
C MET A 7 -25.89 36.59 19.70
N ARG A 8 -25.45 36.27 18.47
CA ARG A 8 -26.00 36.89 17.25
C ARG A 8 -27.46 36.51 17.05
N ALA A 9 -27.83 35.26 17.29
CA ALA A 9 -29.21 34.79 17.19
C ALA A 9 -30.10 35.48 18.23
N ALA A 10 -29.66 35.62 19.48
CA ALA A 10 -30.39 36.32 20.54
C ALA A 10 -30.65 37.80 20.19
N ILE A 11 -29.64 38.52 19.72
CA ILE A 11 -29.78 39.93 19.28
C ILE A 11 -30.80 40.04 18.13
N ILE A 12 -30.76 39.11 17.18
CA ILE A 12 -31.66 39.11 16.02
C ILE A 12 -33.08 38.69 16.42
N ALA A 13 -33.24 37.77 17.37
CA ALA A 13 -34.55 37.41 17.92
C ALA A 13 -35.21 38.59 18.64
N LEU A 14 -34.46 39.30 19.50
CA LEU A 14 -34.94 40.53 20.14
C LEU A 14 -35.31 41.59 19.10
N HIS A 15 -34.50 41.75 18.06
CA HIS A 15 -34.84 42.69 17.00
C HIS A 15 -36.11 42.31 16.23
N LYS A 16 -36.34 41.01 15.96
CA LYS A 16 -37.57 40.50 15.32
C LYS A 16 -38.81 40.67 16.20
N ASN A 17 -38.64 40.58 17.52
CA ASN A 17 -39.70 40.80 18.50
C ASN A 17 -40.05 42.29 18.70
N GLY A 18 -39.50 43.20 17.88
CA GLY A 18 -39.85 44.61 17.90
C GLY A 18 -39.05 45.48 18.88
N PHE A 19 -38.11 44.91 19.64
CA PHE A 19 -37.25 45.70 20.53
C PHE A 19 -36.35 46.64 19.74
N THR A 20 -36.23 47.88 20.23
CA THR A 20 -35.38 48.88 19.57
C THR A 20 -33.90 48.58 19.86
N GLY A 21 -33.01 49.08 19.00
CA GLY A 21 -31.57 48.91 19.21
C GLY A 21 -31.07 49.46 20.56
N LYS A 22 -31.76 50.44 21.16
CA LYS A 22 -31.46 50.98 22.49
C LYS A 22 -31.81 49.97 23.59
N ASP A 23 -32.96 49.33 23.49
CA ASP A 23 -33.43 48.32 24.46
C ASP A 23 -32.50 47.10 24.47
N ILE A 24 -32.07 46.67 23.27
CA ILE A 24 -31.11 45.56 23.13
C ILE A 24 -29.76 45.94 23.73
N VAL A 25 -29.31 47.20 23.66
CA VAL A 25 -28.08 47.65 24.32
C VAL A 25 -28.22 47.62 25.85
N ALA A 26 -29.39 47.95 26.38
CA ALA A 26 -29.65 47.92 27.83
C ALA A 26 -29.56 46.51 28.43
N THR A 27 -29.87 45.46 27.66
CA THR A 27 -29.67 44.06 28.08
C THR A 27 -28.20 43.66 28.27
N LYS A 28 -27.24 44.52 27.87
CA LYS A 28 -25.78 44.34 28.02
C LYS A 28 -25.22 43.02 27.44
N ILE A 29 -25.92 42.43 26.46
CA ILE A 29 -25.50 41.19 25.77
C ILE A 29 -24.18 41.39 25.00
N ALA A 30 -23.99 42.55 24.35
CA ALA A 30 -22.78 42.87 23.59
C ALA A 30 -22.54 44.39 23.55
N PRO A 31 -21.33 44.86 23.19
CA PRO A 31 -21.06 46.29 23.05
C PRO A 31 -21.98 46.94 22.01
N LYS A 32 -22.38 48.20 22.24
CA LYS A 32 -23.27 49.00 21.37
C LYS A 32 -22.89 48.88 19.89
N SER A 33 -21.63 49.11 19.54
CA SER A 33 -21.14 49.02 18.15
C SER A 33 -21.37 47.66 17.51
N THR A 34 -21.29 46.59 18.30
CA THR A 34 -21.48 45.21 17.82
C THR A 34 -22.95 44.90 17.57
N ILE A 35 -23.86 45.34 18.45
CA ILE A 35 -25.31 45.17 18.29
C ILE A 35 -25.78 45.85 17.01
N TYR A 36 -25.44 47.13 16.83
CA TYR A 36 -25.82 47.88 15.63
C TYR A 36 -25.22 47.27 14.35
N ARG A 37 -23.96 46.82 14.40
CA ARG A 37 -23.32 46.14 13.26
C ARG A 37 -24.01 44.81 12.91
N ILE A 38 -24.44 44.03 13.90
CA ILE A 38 -25.17 42.77 13.68
C ILE A 38 -26.54 43.05 13.06
N ILE A 39 -27.30 44.02 13.61
CA ILE A 39 -28.61 44.41 13.08
C ILE A 39 -28.49 44.92 11.63
N LYS A 40 -27.50 45.79 11.35
CA LYS A 40 -27.24 46.28 10.00
C LYS A 40 -26.92 45.14 9.03
N ASN A 41 -25.97 44.27 9.37
CA ASN A 41 -25.63 43.12 8.53
C ASN A 41 -26.82 42.16 8.31
N PHE A 42 -27.68 42.01 9.32
CA PHE A 42 -28.89 41.18 9.22
C PHE A 42 -29.93 41.79 8.28
N LYS A 43 -30.15 43.11 8.33
CA LYS A 43 -31.05 43.81 7.39
C LYS A 43 -30.54 43.73 5.94
N GLU A 44 -29.23 43.83 5.73
CA GLU A 44 -28.63 43.78 4.40
C GLU A 44 -28.56 42.36 3.80
N ARG A 45 -28.29 41.34 4.63
CA ARG A 45 -27.98 39.97 4.14
C ARG A 45 -29.04 38.93 4.49
N GLY A 46 -29.96 39.22 5.40
CA GLY A 46 -30.95 38.28 5.93
C GLY A 46 -30.37 37.09 6.71
N SER A 47 -29.06 37.03 6.94
CA SER A 47 -28.39 35.88 7.54
C SER A 47 -27.71 36.20 8.87
N ILE A 48 -27.83 35.25 9.80
CA ILE A 48 -27.17 35.28 11.13
C ILE A 48 -25.70 34.80 11.03
N LEU A 49 -25.37 34.12 9.91
CA LEU A 49 -24.05 33.53 9.70
C LEU A 49 -23.04 34.61 9.31
N VAL A 50 -21.85 34.54 9.91
CA VAL A 50 -20.72 35.39 9.52
C VAL A 50 -20.20 34.89 8.18
N LYS A 51 -20.10 35.80 7.20
CA LYS A 51 -19.48 35.52 5.90
C LYS A 51 -18.03 35.09 6.13
N LYS A 52 -17.61 33.98 5.53
CA LYS A 52 -16.19 33.59 5.52
C LYS A 52 -15.37 34.70 4.86
N ALA A 53 -14.28 35.10 5.51
CA ALA A 53 -13.33 36.03 4.90
C ALA A 53 -12.75 35.42 3.61
N SER A 54 -12.42 36.27 2.63
CA SER A 54 -11.86 35.86 1.34
C SER A 54 -10.53 35.12 1.46
N GLY A 55 -9.83 35.25 2.59
CA GLY A 55 -8.54 34.62 2.82
C GLY A 55 -7.43 35.19 1.93
N ARG A 56 -6.23 34.65 2.08
CA ARG A 56 -5.08 35.06 1.27
C ARG A 56 -5.21 34.51 -0.16
N PRO A 57 -4.97 35.33 -1.21
CA PRO A 57 -4.91 34.85 -2.58
C PRO A 57 -3.90 33.70 -2.75
N ARG A 58 -4.25 32.76 -3.63
CA ARG A 58 -3.38 31.63 -3.98
C ARG A 58 -2.19 32.12 -4.81
N LYS A 59 -1.02 31.49 -4.61
CA LYS A 59 0.18 31.74 -5.45
C LYS A 59 0.06 31.18 -6.86
N SER A 60 -0.61 30.03 -7.02
CA SER A 60 -0.80 29.38 -8.32
C SER A 60 -2.14 29.73 -8.95
N ARG A 61 -2.16 29.74 -10.28
CA ARG A 61 -3.36 29.92 -11.12
C ARG A 61 -3.99 28.55 -11.42
N LYS A 62 -5.30 28.53 -11.67
CA LYS A 62 -6.03 27.29 -12.05
C LYS A 62 -5.41 26.55 -13.25
N ARG A 63 -4.87 27.28 -14.23
CA ARG A 63 -4.19 26.67 -15.41
C ARG A 63 -2.92 25.93 -15.02
N GLN A 64 -2.14 26.49 -14.09
CA GLN A 64 -0.90 25.88 -13.58
C GLN A 64 -1.22 24.62 -12.78
N ASP A 65 -2.24 24.68 -11.92
CA ASP A 65 -2.70 23.51 -11.13
C ASP A 65 -3.12 22.35 -12.06
N ARG A 66 -3.84 22.63 -13.16
CA ARG A 66 -4.20 21.62 -14.17
C ARG A 66 -2.98 21.01 -14.88
N LEU A 67 -1.98 21.83 -15.20
CA LEU A 67 -0.75 21.35 -15.84
C LEU A 67 0.01 20.42 -14.89
N LEU A 68 0.13 20.82 -13.62
CA LEU A 68 0.76 20.02 -12.57
C LEU A 68 0.08 18.67 -12.41
N LYS A 69 -1.26 18.64 -12.39
CA LYS A 69 -2.03 17.39 -12.38
C LYS A 69 -1.70 16.49 -13.57
N ARG A 70 -1.62 17.06 -14.78
CA ARG A 70 -1.29 16.32 -16.01
C ARG A 70 0.11 15.70 -15.94
N ILE A 71 1.10 16.46 -15.47
CA ILE A 71 2.48 15.98 -15.30
C ILE A 71 2.50 14.80 -14.32
N GLN A 72 1.85 14.94 -13.17
CA GLN A 72 1.77 13.89 -12.15
C GLN A 72 1.02 12.63 -12.62
N LEU A 73 0.04 12.76 -13.52
CA LEU A 73 -0.67 11.62 -14.08
C LEU A 73 0.17 10.86 -15.12
N ARG A 74 1.09 11.55 -15.82
CA ARG A 74 2.07 10.93 -16.71
C ARG A 74 3.16 10.21 -15.93
N ASP A 75 3.76 10.88 -14.95
CA ASP A 75 4.69 10.27 -14.00
C ASP A 75 4.11 10.25 -12.59
N ARG A 76 3.56 9.09 -12.21
CA ARG A 76 2.97 8.91 -10.89
C ARG A 76 4.00 8.83 -9.76
N SER A 77 5.29 8.70 -10.05
CA SER A 77 6.37 8.62 -9.06
C SER A 77 7.07 9.94 -8.76
N ALA A 78 6.89 10.97 -9.60
CA ALA A 78 7.51 12.28 -9.41
C ALA A 78 7.22 12.83 -7.99
N THR A 79 8.27 13.30 -7.33
CA THR A 79 8.15 13.79 -5.95
C THR A 79 7.62 15.22 -5.91
N SER A 80 7.05 15.62 -4.77
CA SER A 80 6.64 17.02 -4.58
C SER A 80 7.80 18.00 -4.64
N ALA A 81 9.02 17.57 -4.35
CA ALA A 81 10.21 18.42 -4.36
C ALA A 81 10.68 18.68 -5.79
N GLU A 82 10.79 17.62 -6.60
CA GLU A 82 11.09 17.71 -8.04
C GLU A 82 10.08 18.63 -8.75
N LEU A 83 8.79 18.37 -8.55
CA LEU A 83 7.73 19.17 -9.19
C LEU A 83 7.68 20.62 -8.69
N ALA A 84 8.14 20.89 -7.47
CA ALA A 84 8.27 22.26 -6.97
C ALA A 84 9.46 22.99 -7.63
N GLN A 85 10.58 22.30 -7.87
CA GLN A 85 11.72 22.85 -8.60
C GLN A 85 11.34 23.15 -10.06
N GLU A 86 10.65 22.23 -10.74
CA GLU A 86 10.13 22.46 -12.10
C GLU A 86 9.18 23.66 -12.15
N TRP A 87 8.28 23.79 -11.17
CA TRP A 87 7.40 24.94 -11.06
C TRP A 87 8.13 26.25 -10.82
N GLN A 88 9.23 26.23 -10.04
CA GLN A 88 10.05 27.39 -9.80
C GLN A 88 10.77 27.84 -11.10
N GLN A 89 11.27 26.90 -11.90
CA GLN A 89 11.82 27.19 -13.24
C GLN A 89 10.78 27.79 -14.18
N ALA A 90 9.52 27.37 -14.07
CA ALA A 90 8.40 27.93 -14.82
C ALA A 90 7.86 29.27 -14.26
N GLY A 91 8.54 29.88 -13.29
CA GLY A 91 8.21 31.20 -12.73
C GLY A 91 7.17 31.18 -11.59
N VAL A 92 6.84 30.01 -11.03
CA VAL A 92 5.90 29.87 -9.90
C VAL A 92 6.67 29.60 -8.61
N SER A 93 6.79 30.60 -7.74
CA SER A 93 7.40 30.45 -6.41
C SER A 93 6.50 29.68 -5.44
N ALA A 94 6.55 28.35 -5.52
CA ALA A 94 5.76 27.42 -4.70
C ALA A 94 6.65 26.38 -4.03
N SER A 95 6.33 26.04 -2.78
CA SER A 95 7.04 25.00 -2.03
C SER A 95 6.49 23.60 -2.36
N ALA A 96 7.27 22.56 -2.04
CA ALA A 96 6.82 21.17 -2.11
C ALA A 96 5.52 20.90 -1.33
N SER A 97 5.32 21.61 -0.21
CA SER A 97 4.07 21.56 0.57
C SER A 97 2.89 22.15 -0.20
N THR A 98 3.11 23.26 -0.91
CA THR A 98 2.09 23.88 -1.78
C THR A 98 1.68 22.92 -2.88
N VAL A 99 2.65 22.31 -3.57
CA VAL A 99 2.45 21.29 -4.60
C VAL A 99 1.66 20.09 -4.03
N ARG A 100 2.04 19.60 -2.85
CA ARG A 100 1.31 18.52 -2.17
C ARG A 100 -0.14 18.90 -1.88
N GLN A 101 -0.40 20.12 -1.40
CA GLN A 101 -1.77 20.58 -1.14
C GLN A 101 -2.60 20.61 -2.43
N ARG A 102 -2.03 21.03 -3.57
CA ARG A 102 -2.73 20.96 -4.87
C ARG A 102 -3.15 19.56 -5.23
N PHE A 103 -2.26 18.59 -5.04
CA PHE A 103 -2.60 17.20 -5.28
C PHE A 103 -3.68 16.67 -4.35
N LEU A 104 -3.65 17.05 -3.08
CA LEU A 104 -4.71 16.66 -2.14
C LEU A 104 -6.06 17.29 -2.49
N GLU A 105 -6.09 18.56 -2.90
CA GLU A 105 -7.30 19.22 -3.45
C GLU A 105 -7.84 18.49 -4.68
N ASP A 106 -6.95 17.94 -5.51
CA ASP A 106 -7.28 17.13 -6.69
C ASP A 106 -7.62 15.66 -6.38
N GLY A 107 -7.60 15.25 -5.11
CA GLY A 107 -7.86 13.86 -4.68
C GLY A 107 -6.68 12.89 -4.87
N LEU A 108 -5.50 13.39 -5.24
CA LEU A 108 -4.29 12.60 -5.46
C LEU A 108 -3.49 12.43 -4.17
N VAL A 109 -3.52 11.21 -3.62
CA VAL A 109 -2.86 10.84 -2.37
C VAL A 109 -1.62 10.01 -2.65
N SER A 110 -0.57 10.21 -1.83
CA SER A 110 0.63 9.39 -1.89
C SER A 110 0.38 7.99 -1.33
N ARG A 111 0.75 6.95 -2.09
CA ARG A 111 0.60 5.54 -1.75
C ARG A 111 1.90 4.79 -2.03
N ARG A 112 2.12 3.66 -1.36
CA ARG A 112 3.29 2.80 -1.64
C ARG A 112 3.05 2.04 -2.95
N ALA A 113 4.03 2.06 -3.85
CA ALA A 113 3.99 1.25 -5.05
C ALA A 113 4.24 -0.23 -4.71
N ALA A 114 3.41 -1.12 -5.27
CA ALA A 114 3.67 -2.55 -5.20
C ALA A 114 4.94 -2.89 -5.99
N LYS A 115 5.86 -3.64 -5.38
CA LYS A 115 7.03 -4.19 -6.09
C LYS A 115 6.54 -5.32 -6.98
N LYS A 116 6.75 -5.20 -8.29
CA LYS A 116 6.33 -6.20 -9.27
C LYS A 116 7.53 -6.58 -10.13
N PRO A 117 7.71 -7.87 -10.47
CA PRO A 117 8.70 -8.26 -11.45
C PRO A 117 8.31 -7.65 -12.80
N LEU A 118 9.30 -7.19 -13.56
CA LEU A 118 9.09 -6.77 -14.94
C LEU A 118 8.80 -8.03 -15.77
N LEU A 119 7.65 -8.04 -16.46
CA LEU A 119 7.28 -9.14 -17.34
C LEU A 119 7.72 -8.82 -18.76
N SER A 120 8.65 -9.62 -19.28
CA SER A 120 8.96 -9.63 -20.71
C SER A 120 7.73 -10.07 -21.53
N LYS A 121 7.64 -9.63 -22.79
CA LYS A 121 6.60 -10.07 -23.73
C LYS A 121 6.53 -11.60 -23.84
N LYS A 122 7.68 -12.27 -23.78
CA LYS A 122 7.77 -13.74 -23.75
C LYS A 122 7.08 -14.31 -22.50
N ASN A 123 7.47 -13.85 -21.31
CA ASN A 123 6.90 -14.31 -20.04
C ASN A 123 5.38 -14.08 -19.95
N ILE A 124 4.89 -12.98 -20.53
CA ILE A 124 3.44 -12.71 -20.60
C ILE A 124 2.75 -13.79 -21.44
N ARG A 125 3.29 -14.11 -22.62
CA ARG A 125 2.73 -15.12 -23.52
C ARG A 125 2.74 -16.51 -22.87
N ASP A 126 3.87 -16.90 -22.28
CA ASP A 126 4.03 -18.23 -21.67
C ASP A 126 3.07 -18.40 -20.48
N ARG A 127 2.91 -17.35 -19.66
CA ARG A 127 1.92 -17.33 -18.57
C ARG A 127 0.48 -17.43 -19.10
N LEU A 128 0.16 -16.74 -20.19
CA LEU A 128 -1.18 -16.83 -20.80
C LEU A 128 -1.48 -18.24 -21.31
N ILE A 129 -0.50 -18.87 -21.99
CA ILE A 129 -0.62 -20.25 -22.47
C ILE A 129 -0.84 -21.20 -21.28
N PHE A 130 -0.07 -21.04 -20.21
CA PHE A 130 -0.24 -21.83 -18.98
C PHE A 130 -1.64 -21.66 -18.39
N CYS A 131 -2.11 -20.43 -18.20
CA CYS A 131 -3.45 -20.16 -17.67
C CYS A 131 -4.57 -20.74 -18.55
N LYS A 132 -4.42 -20.68 -19.88
CA LYS A 132 -5.40 -21.28 -20.80
C LYS A 132 -5.38 -22.81 -20.74
N LYS A 133 -4.19 -23.41 -20.67
CA LYS A 133 -4.01 -24.86 -20.63
C LYS A 133 -4.63 -25.51 -19.38
N TYR A 134 -4.53 -24.82 -18.24
CA TYR A 134 -4.96 -25.33 -16.95
C TYR A 134 -6.14 -24.53 -16.36
N GLY A 135 -6.88 -23.80 -17.20
CA GLY A 135 -7.95 -22.90 -16.75
C GLY A 135 -9.18 -23.64 -16.21
N GLU A 136 -9.43 -24.85 -16.70
CA GLU A 136 -10.57 -25.70 -16.30
C GLU A 136 -10.21 -26.70 -15.19
N TRP A 137 -8.97 -26.64 -14.69
CA TRP A 137 -8.51 -27.59 -13.67
C TRP A 137 -9.23 -27.37 -12.34
N THR A 138 -9.69 -28.48 -11.76
CA THR A 138 -10.34 -28.50 -10.46
C THR A 138 -9.31 -28.50 -9.32
N ALA A 139 -9.76 -28.24 -8.09
CA ALA A 139 -8.88 -28.29 -6.92
C ALA A 139 -8.23 -29.68 -6.72
N GLU A 140 -8.93 -30.76 -7.10
CA GLU A 140 -8.44 -32.13 -7.04
C GLU A 140 -7.29 -32.38 -8.03
N ASP A 141 -7.35 -31.75 -9.21
CA ASP A 141 -6.27 -31.85 -10.20
C ASP A 141 -5.03 -31.07 -9.76
N TRP A 142 -5.21 -29.90 -9.14
CA TRP A 142 -4.11 -29.16 -8.52
C TRP A 142 -3.48 -29.90 -7.34
N GLY A 143 -4.27 -30.69 -6.60
CA GLY A 143 -3.79 -31.52 -5.49
C GLY A 143 -2.78 -32.61 -5.90
N LYS A 144 -2.73 -32.95 -7.19
CA LYS A 144 -1.75 -33.90 -7.75
C LYS A 144 -0.41 -33.24 -8.08
N VAL A 145 -0.34 -31.91 -8.07
CA VAL A 145 0.86 -31.16 -8.47
C VAL A 145 1.65 -30.72 -7.23
N ILE A 146 2.91 -31.14 -7.17
CA ILE A 146 3.86 -30.65 -6.17
C ILE A 146 4.61 -29.46 -6.78
N PHE A 147 4.48 -28.28 -6.17
CA PHE A 147 5.26 -27.11 -6.53
C PHE A 147 6.51 -27.00 -5.66
N SER A 148 7.67 -26.79 -6.30
CA SER A 148 8.93 -26.48 -5.61
C SER A 148 9.56 -25.23 -6.22
N ASP A 149 10.01 -24.30 -5.39
CA ASP A 149 10.74 -23.11 -5.81
C ASP A 149 11.88 -22.80 -4.82
N GLU A 150 12.90 -22.10 -5.31
CA GLU A 150 14.02 -21.61 -4.51
C GLU A 150 13.87 -20.11 -4.24
N ALA A 151 13.57 -19.75 -3.00
CA ALA A 151 13.52 -18.34 -2.60
C ALA A 151 14.87 -17.86 -2.05
N SER A 152 15.40 -16.78 -2.63
CA SER A 152 16.55 -16.05 -2.09
C SER A 152 16.09 -14.86 -1.24
N PHE A 153 16.59 -14.77 -0.01
CA PHE A 153 16.16 -13.78 0.96
C PHE A 153 17.35 -12.92 1.40
N ARG A 154 17.30 -11.60 1.17
CA ARG A 154 18.37 -10.65 1.53
C ARG A 154 18.30 -10.24 3.01
N LEU A 155 19.45 -10.19 3.70
CA LEU A 155 19.58 -9.88 5.13
C LEU A 155 19.71 -8.38 5.43
N PHE A 156 20.41 -7.63 4.58
CA PHE A 156 20.56 -6.18 4.72
C PHE A 156 20.42 -5.49 3.37
N GLY A 157 19.74 -4.35 3.35
CA GLY A 157 19.55 -3.53 2.16
C GLY A 157 18.43 -2.52 2.38
N ALA A 158 18.65 -1.28 1.94
CA ALA A 158 17.61 -0.27 1.96
C ALA A 158 16.43 -0.73 1.08
N SER A 159 15.33 -1.14 1.72
CA SER A 159 14.06 -1.33 1.01
C SER A 159 13.57 0.05 0.56
N GLY A 160 14.00 0.48 -0.62
CA GLY A 160 13.53 1.72 -1.24
C GLY A 160 12.00 1.71 -1.33
N LYS A 161 11.36 2.56 -0.52
CA LYS A 161 9.92 2.77 -0.58
C LYS A 161 9.63 3.70 -1.75
N ARG A 162 9.29 3.15 -2.92
CA ARG A 162 8.79 3.97 -4.03
C ARG A 162 7.37 4.40 -3.74
N LEU A 163 7.16 5.71 -3.65
CA LEU A 163 5.83 6.30 -3.51
C LEU A 163 5.28 6.65 -4.89
N VAL A 164 3.97 6.49 -5.04
CA VAL A 164 3.23 6.91 -6.23
C VAL A 164 1.96 7.64 -5.83
N ARG A 165 1.54 8.64 -6.61
CA ARG A 165 0.26 9.32 -6.40
C ARG A 165 -0.88 8.59 -7.11
N ARG A 166 -1.99 8.38 -6.39
CA ARG A 166 -3.22 7.74 -6.89
C ARG A 166 -4.45 8.48 -6.37
N SER A 167 -5.55 8.41 -7.13
CA SER A 167 -6.84 8.94 -6.67
C SER A 167 -7.33 8.16 -5.44
N LYS A 168 -8.03 8.83 -4.54
CA LYS A 168 -8.65 8.20 -3.36
C LYS A 168 -9.69 7.13 -3.76
N ASP A 169 -10.42 7.37 -4.85
CA ASP A 169 -11.53 6.53 -5.32
C ASP A 169 -11.10 5.50 -6.38
N MET A 170 -9.80 5.41 -6.68
CA MET A 170 -9.27 4.31 -7.48
C MET A 170 -9.17 3.07 -6.59
N GLU A 171 -10.28 2.37 -6.43
CA GLU A 171 -10.28 1.04 -5.82
C GLU A 171 -9.36 0.11 -6.60
N LEU A 172 -8.77 -0.86 -5.89
CA LEU A 172 -7.79 -1.79 -6.46
C LEU A 172 -8.35 -2.50 -7.71
N ASP A 173 -9.66 -2.74 -7.69
CA ASP A 173 -10.43 -3.41 -8.73
C ASP A 173 -10.54 -2.58 -10.02
N SER A 174 -10.86 -1.28 -9.89
CA SER A 174 -10.91 -0.35 -11.03
C SER A 174 -9.51 0.02 -11.57
N ALA A 175 -8.53 0.15 -10.67
CA ALA A 175 -7.17 0.55 -11.05
C ALA A 175 -6.34 -0.60 -11.65
N MET A 176 -6.59 -1.85 -11.24
CA MET A 176 -5.86 -3.04 -11.66
C MET A 176 -6.79 -4.27 -11.70
N PRO A 177 -7.76 -4.30 -12.63
CA PRO A 177 -8.79 -5.35 -12.67
C PRO A 177 -8.20 -6.76 -12.82
N GLN A 178 -7.10 -6.89 -13.54
CA GLN A 178 -6.39 -8.17 -13.72
C GLN A 178 -5.71 -8.66 -12.43
N LEU A 179 -5.30 -7.73 -11.56
CA LEU A 179 -4.62 -8.04 -10.31
C LEU A 179 -5.61 -8.32 -9.18
N TYR A 180 -6.76 -7.64 -9.19
CA TYR A 180 -7.88 -7.98 -8.32
C TYR A 180 -8.38 -9.39 -8.61
N LYS A 181 -8.62 -9.73 -9.89
CA LYS A 181 -8.95 -11.10 -10.30
C LYS A 181 -7.89 -12.12 -9.84
N LEU A 182 -6.60 -11.79 -9.97
CA LEU A 182 -5.52 -12.64 -9.49
C LEU A 182 -5.52 -12.80 -7.97
N PHE A 183 -5.79 -11.74 -7.19
CA PHE A 183 -5.88 -11.82 -5.73
C PHE A 183 -7.11 -12.58 -5.26
N SER A 184 -8.26 -12.44 -5.93
CA SER A 184 -9.45 -13.26 -5.67
C SER A 184 -9.17 -14.75 -5.94
N LEU A 185 -8.38 -15.05 -6.99
CA LEU A 185 -7.91 -16.41 -7.30
C LEU A 185 -6.91 -16.94 -6.25
N VAL A 186 -5.98 -16.11 -5.80
CA VAL A 186 -4.98 -16.45 -4.76
C VAL A 186 -5.60 -16.51 -3.36
N ALA A 187 -6.73 -15.85 -3.11
CA ALA A 187 -7.48 -15.94 -1.86
C ALA A 187 -8.39 -17.18 -1.79
N THR A 188 -8.76 -17.73 -2.94
CA THR A 188 -9.56 -18.98 -3.06
C THR A 188 -8.68 -20.23 -3.12
N ILE A 189 -7.48 -20.12 -3.68
CA ILE A 189 -6.44 -21.13 -3.60
C ILE A 189 -5.58 -20.79 -2.38
N GLY A 190 -5.72 -21.52 -1.26
CA GLY A 190 -5.09 -21.20 0.03
C GLY A 190 -3.63 -20.73 -0.04
N ALA A 191 -3.43 -19.41 -0.15
CA ALA A 191 -2.12 -18.79 -0.03
C ALA A 191 -1.81 -18.61 1.45
N THR A 192 -1.01 -19.50 2.01
CA THR A 192 -0.51 -19.35 3.38
C THR A 192 0.31 -18.06 3.47
N SER A 193 -0.23 -17.07 4.20
CA SER A 193 0.50 -15.85 4.57
C SER A 193 1.53 -16.17 5.64
N ALA A 194 2.75 -16.55 5.24
CA ALA A 194 3.88 -16.55 6.16
C ALA A 194 4.46 -15.13 6.21
N GLY A 195 4.19 -14.47 7.34
CA GLY A 195 4.72 -13.17 7.68
C GLY A 195 6.24 -13.16 7.65
N VAL A 196 6.76 -12.09 7.04
CA VAL A 196 8.16 -11.70 6.98
C VAL A 196 8.79 -11.81 8.36
N GLU A 197 9.84 -12.62 8.51
CA GLU A 197 11.10 -12.25 9.21
C GLU A 197 12.09 -13.45 9.25
N ARG A 198 13.26 -13.25 8.60
CA ARG A 198 14.54 -14.01 8.69
C ARG A 198 14.77 -15.21 7.74
N SER A 199 15.61 -14.95 6.74
CA SER A 199 16.14 -15.79 5.67
C SER A 199 16.88 -17.07 6.10
N PHE A 200 16.38 -18.26 5.76
CA PHE A 200 17.18 -19.51 5.77
C PHE A 200 16.67 -20.49 4.71
N SER A 201 17.57 -21.24 4.05
CA SER A 201 17.16 -22.34 3.16
C SER A 201 16.74 -23.54 3.99
N CYS A 202 15.43 -23.83 4.03
CA CYS A 202 14.88 -25.04 4.65
C CYS A 202 15.53 -26.29 4.08
N LEU A 203 15.73 -26.32 2.75
CA LEU A 203 16.33 -27.44 2.03
C LEU A 203 17.82 -27.66 2.38
N LYS A 204 18.58 -26.56 2.56
CA LYS A 204 19.98 -26.64 3.02
C LYS A 204 20.04 -27.16 4.46
N ARG A 205 19.16 -26.72 5.36
CA ARG A 205 19.08 -27.25 6.73
C ARG A 205 18.63 -28.70 6.76
N LEU A 206 17.66 -29.09 5.95
CA LEU A 206 17.22 -30.49 5.83
C LEU A 206 18.40 -31.35 5.37
N LYS A 207 19.07 -30.98 4.28
CA LYS A 207 20.28 -31.67 3.79
C LYS A 207 21.40 -31.69 4.84
N SER A 208 21.65 -30.58 5.54
CA SER A 208 22.64 -30.52 6.63
C SER A 208 22.24 -31.38 7.82
N TYR A 209 20.96 -31.43 8.19
CA TYR A 209 20.43 -32.30 9.23
C TYR A 209 20.56 -33.76 8.81
N THR A 210 20.14 -34.18 7.61
CA THR A 210 20.33 -35.57 7.15
C THR A 210 21.82 -35.95 7.08
N ARG A 211 22.71 -34.99 6.83
CA ARG A 211 24.16 -35.21 6.77
C ARG A 211 24.84 -35.23 8.13
N ASN A 212 24.34 -34.46 9.10
CA ASN A 212 24.90 -34.35 10.46
C ASN A 212 24.24 -35.31 11.46
N THR A 213 22.99 -35.68 11.23
CA THR A 213 22.31 -36.80 11.88
C THR A 213 22.77 -38.10 11.21
N MET A 214 24.09 -38.34 11.24
CA MET A 214 24.66 -39.66 10.99
C MET A 214 24.19 -40.57 12.12
N GLY A 215 22.98 -41.09 12.02
CA GLY A 215 22.41 -41.98 13.03
C GLY A 215 23.31 -43.19 13.26
N GLN A 216 23.25 -43.72 14.49
CA GLN A 216 24.01 -44.90 14.93
C GLN A 216 23.89 -46.09 13.97
N GLY A 217 22.82 -46.18 13.16
CA GLY A 217 22.64 -47.25 12.18
C GLY A 217 23.80 -47.40 11.19
N ARG A 218 24.33 -46.30 10.62
CA ARG A 218 25.43 -46.41 9.63
C ARG A 218 26.78 -46.73 10.26
N LEU A 219 27.03 -46.24 11.47
CA LEU A 219 28.21 -46.58 12.27
C LEU A 219 28.10 -48.01 12.83
N SER A 220 26.90 -48.47 13.19
CA SER A 220 26.59 -49.84 13.60
C SER A 220 26.81 -50.81 12.44
N SER A 221 26.34 -50.50 11.23
CA SER A 221 26.62 -51.32 10.04
C SER A 221 28.11 -51.36 9.72
N LEU A 222 28.82 -50.23 9.82
CA LEU A 222 30.28 -50.20 9.63
C LEU A 222 31.03 -50.97 10.74
N ALA A 223 30.57 -50.89 11.99
CA ALA A 223 31.12 -51.64 13.11
C ALA A 223 30.84 -53.14 12.97
N LEU A 224 29.64 -53.54 12.57
CA LEU A 224 29.29 -54.94 12.27
C LEU A 224 30.17 -55.48 11.13
N LEU A 225 30.37 -54.71 10.05
CA LEU A 225 31.28 -55.10 8.96
C LEU A 225 32.75 -55.20 9.41
N ALA A 226 33.15 -54.38 10.39
CA ALA A 226 34.51 -54.41 10.95
C ALA A 226 34.72 -55.57 11.93
N ILE A 227 33.70 -55.91 12.74
CA ILE A 227 33.70 -57.03 13.69
C ILE A 227 33.64 -58.35 12.89
N GLU A 228 32.71 -58.48 11.95
CA GLU A 228 32.50 -59.67 11.12
C GLU A 228 33.34 -59.64 9.83
N ARG A 229 34.52 -59.02 9.88
CA ARG A 229 35.38 -58.81 8.69
C ARG A 229 35.80 -60.12 8.01
N THR A 230 35.91 -61.22 8.77
CA THR A 230 36.20 -62.57 8.27
C THR A 230 35.03 -63.13 7.46
N LEU A 231 33.80 -62.93 7.95
CA LEU A 231 32.57 -63.34 7.27
C LEU A 231 32.33 -62.52 5.99
N VAL A 232 32.63 -61.23 6.02
CA VAL A 232 32.55 -60.36 4.82
C VAL A 232 33.52 -60.84 3.73
N LYS A 233 34.76 -61.23 4.10
CA LYS A 233 35.76 -61.77 3.16
C LYS A 233 35.39 -63.15 2.61
N SER A 234 34.63 -63.97 3.35
CA SER A 234 34.15 -65.26 2.83
C SER A 234 32.95 -65.06 1.90
N LEU A 235 32.08 -64.09 2.19
CA LEU A 235 30.97 -63.70 1.32
C LEU A 235 31.42 -63.05 0.02
N GLU A 236 32.50 -62.26 0.02
CA GLU A 236 33.09 -61.68 -1.19
C GLU A 236 33.55 -62.75 -2.20
N LYS A 237 33.87 -63.96 -1.73
CA LYS A 237 34.25 -65.10 -2.58
C LYS A 237 33.04 -65.84 -3.16
N THR A 238 31.82 -65.56 -2.69
CA THR A 238 30.62 -66.17 -3.25
C THR A 238 30.16 -65.41 -4.51
N PRO A 239 29.94 -66.08 -5.66
CA PRO A 239 29.59 -65.42 -6.92
C PRO A 239 28.28 -64.62 -6.90
N SER A 240 27.39 -64.87 -5.92
CA SER A 240 26.09 -64.21 -5.78
C SER A 240 26.14 -62.88 -5.01
N TRP A 241 27.26 -62.57 -4.35
CA TRP A 241 27.36 -61.40 -3.46
C TRP A 241 27.18 -60.05 -4.17
N ASN A 242 27.59 -59.97 -5.45
CA ASN A 242 27.53 -58.75 -6.25
C ASN A 242 26.35 -58.69 -7.24
N GLN A 243 25.37 -59.59 -7.12
CA GLN A 243 24.19 -59.51 -7.99
C GLN A 243 23.13 -58.59 -7.38
N PRO A 244 22.71 -57.51 -8.07
CA PRO A 244 21.63 -56.66 -7.59
C PRO A 244 20.32 -57.45 -7.57
N ALA A 245 19.72 -57.59 -6.38
CA ALA A 245 18.48 -58.32 -6.14
C ALA A 245 17.20 -57.60 -6.63
N TRP A 246 17.28 -56.93 -7.78
CA TRP A 246 16.14 -56.27 -8.42
C TRP A 246 15.95 -56.84 -9.83
N LYS A 247 15.13 -57.89 -9.91
CA LYS A 247 14.32 -58.22 -11.10
C LYS A 247 12.87 -58.29 -10.66
#